data_AF-A0A927EXQ7-F1
#
_entry.id   AF-A0A927EXQ7-F1
#
_cell.length_a   1.000
_cell.length_b   1.000
_cell.length_c   1.000
_cell.angle_alpha   90.00
_cell.angle_beta   90.00
_cell.angle_gamma   90.00
#
_symmetry.space_group_name_H-M   'P 1'
#
loop_
_entity.id
_entity.type
_entity.pdbx_description
1 polymer ?
#
loop_
_entity_poly.entity_id
_entity_poly.type
_entity_poly.pdbx_seq_one_letter_code
_entity_poly.pdbx_strand_id
1 'polypeptide(L)'
;MPDTPDIGSRLRSIRKRRGLTQRELAQAAGVSTSLVSKLEQGVIGDVRLETARQLAVALRVSTTSLLQRDEPGPPPVEIRDQWAAVRAALTTPPTDEVQDAPTVDGTRRALTAAEPLFAADQFSDLARILPPLLRDAEALGSAAEARAIRTRTLQLTGWLLVQTRQFEAAEVALARALDGAADRLDGAATVSTMCWLMLRTGRLAEALDWAVRWADDVEPRVTRATPDELSAWGWMLLRVSAAAVRDNRPDVAEDSLRWARSAAVALGREHAPRADFLRTFGPVTVALKAAENASVVQRPDRVLTLAKQVPASSLRPTSNNRNRHLLDVANAHASLRDYGSAVEVLESVRAGSPQWLPQQRFARDIVGRIVGRRRTLTPEMRELATAVALPL
;
A
#
# COMPACT_ATOMS: atom_id res chain seq x y z
N MET A 1 -3.78 -0.56 -32.98
CA MET A 1 -3.85 -1.06 -31.59
C MET A 1 -5.30 -0.95 -31.16
N PRO A 2 -5.90 -1.94 -30.47
CA PRO A 2 -7.27 -1.78 -30.01
C PRO A 2 -7.31 -0.69 -28.95
N ASP A 3 -8.19 0.30 -29.13
CA ASP A 3 -8.41 1.44 -28.24
C ASP A 3 -8.74 0.96 -26.82
N THR A 4 -7.79 1.07 -25.90
CA THR A 4 -8.07 0.98 -24.47
C THR A 4 -9.06 2.11 -24.14
N PRO A 5 -10.23 1.83 -23.55
CA PRO A 5 -11.27 2.85 -23.38
C PRO A 5 -10.77 3.98 -22.48
N ASP A 6 -10.44 5.13 -23.06
CA ASP A 6 -10.05 6.36 -22.34
C ASP A 6 -11.15 6.80 -21.36
N ILE A 7 -10.78 7.52 -20.29
CA ILE A 7 -11.68 7.99 -19.24
C ILE A 7 -12.94 8.68 -19.78
N GLY A 8 -12.81 9.42 -20.90
CA GLY A 8 -13.90 10.08 -21.59
C GLY A 8 -14.98 9.12 -22.11
N SER A 9 -14.56 7.98 -22.67
CA SER A 9 -15.49 6.97 -23.20
C SER A 9 -16.30 6.29 -22.09
N ARG A 10 -15.66 6.02 -20.94
CA ARG A 10 -16.29 5.46 -19.74
C ARG A 10 -17.23 6.45 -19.09
N LEU A 11 -16.81 7.71 -18.92
CA LEU A 11 -17.64 8.79 -18.42
C LEU A 11 -18.94 8.90 -19.25
N ARG A 12 -18.82 8.93 -20.58
CA ARG A 12 -19.96 8.99 -21.50
C ARG A 12 -20.87 7.77 -21.38
N SER A 13 -20.30 6.57 -21.30
CA SER A 13 -21.05 5.32 -21.22
C SER A 13 -21.88 5.23 -19.93
N ILE A 14 -21.27 5.55 -18.78
CA ILE A 14 -21.94 5.52 -17.47
C ILE A 14 -23.01 6.61 -17.40
N ARG A 15 -22.70 7.83 -17.87
CA ARG A 15 -23.67 8.93 -17.92
C ARG A 15 -24.92 8.55 -18.72
N LYS A 16 -24.75 7.98 -19.91
CA LYS A 16 -25.87 7.54 -20.76
C LYS A 16 -26.71 6.45 -20.07
N ARG A 17 -26.07 5.47 -19.43
CA ARG A 17 -26.78 4.43 -18.65
C ARG A 17 -27.57 4.99 -17.46
N ARG A 18 -27.11 6.09 -16.88
CA ARG A 18 -27.80 6.82 -15.81
C ARG A 18 -28.90 7.77 -16.31
N GLY A 19 -29.11 7.88 -17.63
CA GLY A 19 -30.12 8.77 -18.20
C GLY A 19 -29.81 10.27 -18.06
N LEU A 20 -28.57 10.64 -17.76
CA LEU A 20 -28.18 12.02 -17.52
C LEU A 20 -27.72 12.70 -18.82
N THR A 21 -28.08 13.97 -19.02
CA THR A 21 -27.45 14.85 -20.02
C THR A 21 -26.08 15.34 -19.51
N GLN A 22 -25.22 15.86 -20.40
CA GLN A 22 -23.94 16.43 -20.00
C GLN A 22 -24.11 17.61 -19.02
N ARG A 23 -25.18 18.40 -19.20
CA ARG A 23 -25.52 19.53 -18.32
C ARG A 23 -25.94 19.07 -16.94
N GLU A 24 -26.76 18.04 -16.84
CA GLU A 24 -27.20 17.48 -15.55
C GLU A 24 -26.05 16.81 -14.80
N LEU A 25 -25.17 16.09 -15.50
CA LEU A 25 -23.95 15.56 -14.88
C LEU A 25 -23.05 16.68 -14.36
N ALA A 26 -22.84 17.73 -15.16
CA ALA A 26 -22.02 18.87 -14.76
C ALA A 26 -22.58 19.56 -13.51
N GLN A 27 -23.89 19.79 -13.48
CA GLN A 27 -24.59 20.37 -12.34
C GLN A 27 -24.49 19.47 -11.09
N ALA A 28 -24.75 18.17 -11.22
CA ALA A 28 -24.69 17.23 -10.11
C ALA A 28 -23.26 17.04 -9.56
N ALA A 29 -22.24 17.17 -10.41
CA ALA A 29 -20.84 17.08 -10.03
C ALA A 29 -20.24 18.42 -9.58
N GLY A 30 -20.93 19.56 -9.75
CA GLY A 30 -20.39 20.88 -9.45
C GLY A 30 -19.23 21.30 -10.37
N VAL A 31 -19.25 20.86 -11.63
CA VAL A 31 -18.24 21.17 -12.66
C VAL A 31 -18.88 21.86 -13.87
N SER A 32 -18.07 22.40 -14.79
CA SER A 32 -18.62 23.03 -15.99
C SER A 32 -19.07 21.99 -17.04
N THR A 33 -20.17 22.28 -17.75
CA THR A 33 -20.64 21.45 -18.88
C THR A 33 -19.58 21.34 -19.98
N SER A 34 -18.78 22.38 -20.17
CA SER A 34 -17.65 22.38 -21.11
C SER A 34 -16.59 21.35 -20.74
N LEU A 35 -16.28 21.20 -19.45
CA LEU A 35 -15.34 20.20 -18.97
C LEU A 35 -15.85 18.78 -19.24
N VAL A 36 -17.13 18.51 -18.93
CA VAL A 36 -17.77 17.21 -19.22
C VAL A 36 -17.73 16.90 -20.72
N SER A 37 -18.08 17.88 -21.57
CA SER A 37 -18.03 17.70 -23.03
C SER A 37 -16.62 17.38 -23.53
N LYS A 38 -15.61 18.15 -23.09
CA LYS A 38 -14.22 17.97 -23.52
C LYS A 38 -13.62 16.64 -23.04
N LEU A 39 -13.98 16.19 -21.83
CA LEU A 39 -13.62 14.87 -21.34
C LEU A 39 -14.26 13.77 -22.21
N GLU A 40 -15.57 13.82 -22.45
CA GLU A 40 -16.25 12.79 -23.26
C GLU A 40 -15.84 12.74 -24.73
N GLN A 41 -15.25 13.83 -25.25
CA GLN A 41 -14.72 13.92 -26.60
C GLN A 41 -13.25 13.50 -26.69
N GLY A 42 -12.59 13.18 -25.57
CA GLY A 42 -11.16 12.84 -25.53
C GLY A 42 -10.23 14.04 -25.76
N VAL A 43 -10.77 15.27 -25.75
CA VAL A 43 -9.98 16.51 -25.89
C VAL A 43 -9.14 16.75 -24.63
N ILE A 44 -9.66 16.33 -23.48
CA ILE A 44 -8.95 16.30 -22.20
C ILE A 44 -8.81 14.84 -21.82
N GLY A 45 -7.62 14.27 -21.97
CA GLY A 45 -7.35 12.89 -21.56
C GLY A 45 -7.13 12.76 -20.05
N ASP A 46 -6.73 13.83 -19.35
CA ASP A 46 -6.42 13.83 -17.91
C ASP A 46 -7.25 14.83 -17.10
N VAL A 47 -7.80 14.37 -15.98
CA VAL A 47 -8.66 15.12 -15.08
C VAL A 47 -8.12 15.01 -13.66
N ARG A 48 -8.10 16.14 -12.94
CA ARG A 48 -7.70 16.17 -11.54
C ARG A 48 -8.54 15.17 -10.74
N LEU A 49 -7.90 14.45 -9.81
CA LEU A 49 -8.56 13.44 -8.98
C LEU A 49 -9.81 13.98 -8.25
N GLU A 50 -9.78 15.24 -7.80
CA GLU A 50 -10.93 15.93 -7.22
C GLU A 50 -12.14 15.99 -8.18
N THR A 51 -11.92 16.44 -9.41
CA THR A 51 -12.95 16.50 -10.45
C THR A 51 -13.43 15.11 -10.87
N ALA A 52 -12.52 14.14 -10.97
CA ALA A 52 -12.88 12.75 -11.25
C ALA A 52 -13.76 12.17 -10.14
N ARG A 53 -13.45 12.49 -8.88
CA ARG A 53 -14.27 12.10 -7.73
C ARG A 53 -15.64 12.76 -7.77
N GLN A 54 -15.71 14.07 -8.03
CA GLN A 54 -16.97 14.80 -8.19
C GLN A 54 -17.87 14.16 -9.25
N LEU A 55 -17.30 13.82 -10.41
CA LEU A 55 -18.00 13.11 -11.49
C LEU A 55 -18.44 11.71 -11.05
N ALA A 56 -17.60 10.96 -10.36
CA ALA A 56 -17.94 9.63 -9.86
C ALA A 56 -19.07 9.64 -8.82
N VAL A 57 -19.05 10.62 -7.89
CA VAL A 57 -20.13 10.88 -6.93
C VAL A 57 -21.44 11.13 -7.67
N ALA A 58 -21.45 12.06 -8.62
CA ALA A 58 -22.64 12.40 -9.40
C ALA A 58 -23.18 11.20 -10.19
N LEU A 59 -22.29 10.34 -10.69
CA LEU A 59 -22.62 9.12 -11.41
C LEU A 59 -22.95 7.92 -10.52
N ARG A 60 -22.80 8.06 -9.18
CA ARG A 60 -22.95 6.99 -8.19
C ARG A 60 -22.16 5.73 -8.57
N VAL A 61 -20.95 5.92 -9.06
CA VAL A 61 -19.99 4.84 -9.34
C VAL A 61 -18.76 5.09 -8.50
N SER A 62 -17.94 4.06 -8.32
CA SER A 62 -16.65 4.30 -7.69
C SER A 62 -15.77 5.16 -8.58
N THR A 63 -14.96 5.99 -7.94
CA THR A 63 -13.95 6.79 -8.64
C THR A 63 -13.01 5.88 -9.42
N THR A 64 -12.75 4.65 -8.97
CA THR A 64 -11.93 3.64 -9.65
C THR A 64 -12.57 3.11 -10.92
N SER A 65 -13.87 2.82 -10.90
CA SER A 65 -14.60 2.41 -12.10
C SER A 65 -14.57 3.50 -13.17
N LEU A 66 -14.64 4.77 -12.74
CA LEU A 66 -14.56 5.92 -13.65
C LEU A 66 -13.12 6.16 -14.13
N LEU A 67 -12.17 6.17 -13.20
CA LEU A 67 -10.79 6.56 -13.45
C LEU A 67 -9.96 5.50 -14.12
N GLN A 68 -10.27 4.19 -13.95
CA GLN A 68 -9.48 3.02 -14.34
C GLN A 68 -8.43 3.39 -15.38
N ARG A 69 -7.28 3.87 -14.92
CA ARG A 69 -6.20 4.34 -15.76
C ARG A 69 -5.10 3.34 -15.53
N ASP A 70 -4.42 3.00 -16.63
CA ASP A 70 -3.46 1.92 -16.77
C ASP A 70 -2.86 1.49 -15.43
N GLU A 71 -2.94 0.17 -15.19
CA GLU A 71 -2.22 -0.49 -14.10
C GLU A 71 -0.88 0.19 -13.86
N PRO A 72 -0.44 0.36 -12.60
CA PRO A 72 0.81 1.04 -12.33
C PRO A 72 1.88 0.43 -13.24
N GLY A 73 2.37 1.22 -14.20
CA GLY A 73 3.34 0.73 -15.17
C GLY A 73 4.51 0.06 -14.44
N PRO A 74 5.23 -0.86 -15.12
CA PRO A 74 6.26 -1.64 -14.46
C PRO A 74 7.25 -0.73 -13.71
N PRO A 75 7.82 -1.20 -12.58
CA PRO A 75 8.88 -0.46 -11.93
C PRO A 75 10.05 -0.20 -12.91
N PRO A 76 10.89 0.83 -12.66
CA PRO A 76 12.13 1.02 -13.41
C PRO A 76 12.91 -0.28 -13.56
N VAL A 77 13.61 -0.44 -14.68
CA VAL A 77 14.30 -1.69 -15.05
C VAL A 77 15.28 -2.11 -13.96
N GLU A 78 16.00 -1.17 -13.37
CA GLU A 78 16.97 -1.40 -12.31
C GLU A 78 16.30 -1.99 -11.06
N ILE A 79 15.14 -1.46 -10.68
CA ILE A 79 14.33 -1.97 -9.57
C ILE A 79 13.79 -3.36 -9.92
N ARG A 80 13.31 -3.56 -11.15
CA ARG A 80 12.81 -4.86 -11.59
C ARG A 80 13.91 -5.91 -11.58
N ASP A 81 15.09 -5.59 -12.07
CA ASP A 81 16.18 -6.55 -12.26
C ASP A 81 16.82 -6.92 -10.91
N GLN A 82 16.83 -6.01 -9.92
CA GLN A 82 17.22 -6.29 -8.54
C GLN A 82 16.50 -7.51 -7.95
N TRP A 83 15.21 -7.71 -8.29
CA TRP A 83 14.38 -8.78 -7.73
C TRP A 83 14.25 -10.01 -8.63
N ALA A 84 14.98 -10.08 -9.76
CA ALA A 84 14.84 -11.17 -10.72
C ALA A 84 15.09 -12.55 -10.11
N ALA A 85 16.15 -12.70 -9.31
CA ALA A 85 16.48 -13.96 -8.64
C ALA A 85 15.42 -14.38 -7.62
N VAL A 86 14.84 -13.42 -6.89
CA VAL A 86 13.76 -13.68 -5.92
C VAL A 86 12.49 -14.14 -6.63
N ARG A 87 12.12 -13.48 -7.74
CA ARG A 87 10.97 -13.90 -8.56
C ARG A 87 11.15 -15.30 -9.12
N ALA A 88 12.34 -15.63 -9.64
CA ALA A 88 12.64 -16.95 -10.15
C ALA A 88 12.54 -18.03 -9.05
N ALA A 89 13.05 -17.74 -7.84
CA ALA A 89 13.01 -18.68 -6.72
C ALA A 89 11.58 -19.01 -6.24
N LEU A 90 10.59 -18.12 -6.46
CA LEU A 90 9.20 -18.37 -6.08
C LEU A 90 8.46 -19.36 -7.00
N THR A 91 8.93 -19.51 -8.24
CA THR A 91 8.27 -20.34 -9.27
C THR A 91 9.09 -21.57 -9.66
N THR A 92 10.36 -21.62 -9.27
CA THR A 92 11.23 -22.78 -9.54
C THR A 92 10.85 -23.92 -8.59
N PRO A 93 10.49 -25.11 -9.10
CA PRO A 93 10.22 -26.26 -8.25
C PRO A 93 11.50 -26.69 -7.51
N PRO A 94 11.38 -27.27 -6.30
CA PRO A 94 12.53 -27.83 -5.61
C PRO A 94 13.14 -28.96 -6.47
N THR A 95 14.47 -28.97 -6.58
CA THR A 95 15.21 -30.05 -7.24
C THR A 95 15.51 -31.16 -6.23
N ASP A 96 15.29 -32.41 -6.62
CA ASP A 96 15.50 -33.59 -5.77
C ASP A 96 16.98 -33.88 -5.46
N GLU A 97 17.92 -33.28 -6.20
CA GLU A 97 19.36 -33.52 -6.07
C GLU A 97 20.08 -32.36 -5.36
N VAL A 98 19.94 -32.28 -4.03
CA VAL A 98 20.77 -31.39 -3.21
C VAL A 98 21.73 -32.23 -2.37
N GLN A 99 23.04 -32.10 -2.61
CA GLN A 99 24.07 -32.83 -1.85
C GLN A 99 24.09 -32.48 -0.36
N ASP A 100 23.62 -31.29 0.00
CA ASP A 100 23.48 -30.80 1.38
C ASP A 100 22.03 -30.38 1.64
N ALA A 101 21.21 -31.33 2.12
CA ALA A 101 19.78 -31.10 2.30
C ALA A 101 19.52 -30.10 3.45
N PRO A 102 18.65 -29.09 3.25
CA PRO A 102 18.37 -28.09 4.26
C PRO A 102 17.70 -28.72 5.48
N THR A 103 18.03 -28.20 6.67
CA THR A 103 17.44 -28.64 7.94
C THR A 103 16.47 -27.59 8.47
N VAL A 104 15.42 -28.04 9.18
CA VAL A 104 14.43 -27.16 9.82
C VAL A 104 15.11 -26.11 10.69
N ASP A 105 16.11 -26.51 11.48
CA ASP A 105 16.85 -25.64 12.39
C ASP A 105 17.76 -24.65 11.63
N GLY A 106 18.46 -25.10 10.59
CA GLY A 106 19.26 -24.23 9.72
C GLY A 106 18.43 -23.15 9.03
N THR A 107 17.34 -23.55 8.38
CA THR A 107 16.44 -22.61 7.69
C THR A 107 15.73 -21.68 8.66
N ARG A 108 15.34 -22.15 9.85
CA ARG A 108 14.75 -21.30 10.91
C ARG A 108 15.74 -20.21 11.34
N ARG A 109 17.01 -20.57 11.59
CA ARG A 109 18.04 -19.58 11.92
C ARG A 109 18.24 -18.55 10.80
N ALA A 110 18.30 -19.01 9.55
CA ALA A 110 18.45 -18.13 8.40
C ALA A 110 17.27 -17.15 8.27
N LEU A 111 16.04 -17.63 8.46
CA LEU A 111 14.84 -16.80 8.50
C LEU A 111 14.91 -15.77 9.63
N THR A 112 15.20 -16.19 10.86
CA THR A 112 15.34 -15.28 12.02
C THR A 112 16.42 -14.22 11.79
N ALA A 113 17.54 -14.58 11.17
CA ALA A 113 18.60 -13.64 10.83
C ALA A 113 18.19 -12.64 9.72
N ALA A 114 17.25 -13.03 8.85
CA ALA A 114 16.73 -12.17 7.79
C ALA A 114 15.69 -11.15 8.28
N GLU A 115 14.89 -11.46 9.31
CA GLU A 115 13.80 -10.59 9.77
C GLU A 115 14.23 -9.13 10.08
N PRO A 116 15.36 -8.86 10.75
CA PRO A 116 15.83 -7.50 10.98
C PRO A 116 16.10 -6.72 9.69
N LEU A 117 16.52 -7.39 8.61
CA LEU A 117 16.82 -6.75 7.32
C LEU A 117 15.54 -6.23 6.65
N PHE A 118 14.41 -6.94 6.80
CA PHE A 118 13.10 -6.45 6.37
C PHE A 118 12.69 -5.19 7.14
N ALA A 119 12.86 -5.21 8.47
CA ALA A 119 12.50 -4.07 9.31
C ALA A 119 13.40 -2.85 9.10
N ALA A 120 14.62 -3.04 8.58
CA ALA A 120 15.61 -1.99 8.36
C ALA A 120 15.74 -1.54 6.89
N ASP A 121 14.82 -1.97 6.02
CA ASP A 121 14.81 -1.68 4.57
C ASP A 121 16.14 -2.03 3.85
N GLN A 122 16.83 -3.11 4.27
CA GLN A 122 18.09 -3.56 3.66
C GLN A 122 17.84 -4.40 2.39
N PHE A 123 17.25 -3.75 1.39
CA PHE A 123 16.77 -4.41 0.16
C PHE A 123 17.87 -5.10 -0.65
N SER A 124 19.06 -4.50 -0.71
CA SER A 124 20.21 -5.09 -1.40
C SER A 124 20.64 -6.41 -0.77
N ASP A 125 20.57 -6.52 0.56
CA ASP A 125 20.89 -7.76 1.27
C ASP A 125 19.78 -8.79 1.12
N LEU A 126 18.53 -8.36 1.27
CA LEU A 126 17.35 -9.20 1.05
C LEU A 126 17.32 -9.81 -0.36
N ALA A 127 17.65 -9.05 -1.40
CA ALA A 127 17.72 -9.54 -2.77
C ALA A 127 18.75 -10.68 -2.94
N ARG A 128 19.82 -10.70 -2.13
CA ARG A 128 20.86 -11.74 -2.17
C ARG A 128 20.50 -12.97 -1.33
N ILE A 129 19.88 -12.78 -0.16
CA ILE A 129 19.63 -13.89 0.79
C ILE A 129 18.30 -14.61 0.55
N LEU A 130 17.29 -13.95 -0.04
CA LEU A 130 15.98 -14.57 -0.23
C LEU A 130 15.97 -15.72 -1.22
N PRO A 131 16.71 -15.70 -2.35
CA PRO A 131 16.69 -16.82 -3.30
C PRO A 131 17.12 -18.17 -2.67
N PRO A 132 18.25 -18.29 -1.94
CA PRO A 132 18.57 -19.55 -1.25
C PRO A 132 17.57 -19.86 -0.13
N LEU A 133 17.15 -18.88 0.68
CA LEU A 133 16.19 -19.12 1.77
C LEU A 133 14.83 -19.66 1.29
N LEU A 134 14.33 -19.16 0.15
CA LEU A 134 13.09 -19.65 -0.47
C LEU A 134 13.23 -21.09 -0.95
N ARG A 135 14.36 -21.43 -1.59
CA ARG A 135 14.65 -22.80 -2.03
C ARG A 135 14.74 -23.76 -0.84
N ASP A 136 15.47 -23.37 0.20
CA ASP A 136 15.63 -24.20 1.39
C ASP A 136 14.30 -24.45 2.08
N ALA A 137 13.47 -23.41 2.24
CA ALA A 137 12.15 -23.53 2.86
C ALA A 137 11.17 -24.40 2.06
N GLU A 138 11.32 -24.46 0.73
CA GLU A 138 10.53 -25.36 -0.12
C GLU A 138 10.94 -26.83 0.07
N ALA A 139 12.25 -27.07 0.18
CA ALA A 139 12.83 -28.41 0.29
C ALA A 139 12.63 -29.08 1.67
N LEU A 140 12.19 -28.35 2.71
CA LEU A 140 11.94 -28.91 4.06
C LEU A 140 10.77 -29.92 4.14
N GLY A 141 10.00 -30.11 3.07
CA GLY A 141 8.87 -31.05 3.02
C GLY A 141 7.57 -30.50 3.65
N SER A 142 6.73 -31.40 4.17
CA SER A 142 5.34 -31.13 4.55
C SER A 142 5.05 -31.12 6.06
N ALA A 143 6.06 -31.41 6.89
CA ALA A 143 5.93 -31.37 8.36
C ALA A 143 5.41 -30.01 8.84
N ALA A 144 4.70 -29.98 9.99
CA ALA A 144 4.08 -28.76 10.50
C ALA A 144 5.09 -27.60 10.70
N GLU A 145 6.28 -27.91 11.24
CA GLU A 145 7.35 -26.92 11.42
C GLU A 145 7.92 -26.40 10.09
N ALA A 146 8.09 -27.29 9.11
CA ALA A 146 8.52 -26.94 7.75
C ALA A 146 7.49 -26.00 7.08
N ARG A 147 6.20 -26.33 7.20
CA ARG A 147 5.10 -25.48 6.71
C ARG A 147 5.09 -24.10 7.36
N ALA A 148 5.32 -24.02 8.68
CA ALA A 148 5.37 -22.74 9.37
C ALA A 148 6.53 -21.85 8.88
N ILE A 149 7.73 -22.43 8.70
CA ILE A 149 8.89 -21.71 8.15
C ILE A 149 8.60 -21.23 6.73
N ARG A 150 8.13 -22.12 5.85
CA ARG A 150 7.78 -21.77 4.46
C ARG A 150 6.74 -20.66 4.40
N THR A 151 5.67 -20.77 5.18
CA THR A 151 4.60 -19.76 5.24
C THR A 151 5.14 -18.42 5.68
N ARG A 152 5.95 -18.36 6.74
CA ARG A 152 6.54 -17.12 7.23
C ARG A 152 7.49 -16.49 6.21
N THR A 153 8.35 -17.28 5.56
CA THR A 153 9.24 -16.81 4.50
C THR A 153 8.44 -16.20 3.34
N LEU A 154 7.34 -16.85 2.93
CA LEU A 154 6.46 -16.37 1.87
C LEU A 154 5.70 -15.10 2.27
N GLN A 155 5.23 -14.97 3.52
CA GLN A 155 4.59 -13.75 4.03
C GLN A 155 5.51 -12.53 3.94
N LEU A 156 6.75 -12.67 4.43
CA LEU A 156 7.74 -11.59 4.41
C LEU A 156 8.16 -11.24 2.97
N THR A 157 8.37 -12.26 2.13
CA THR A 157 8.71 -12.09 0.72
C THR A 157 7.58 -11.38 -0.03
N GLY A 158 6.33 -11.84 0.15
CA GLY A 158 5.16 -11.23 -0.45
C GLY A 158 5.03 -9.75 -0.07
N TRP A 159 5.15 -9.43 1.23
CA TRP A 159 5.15 -8.05 1.70
C TRP A 159 6.23 -7.18 1.05
N LEU A 160 7.46 -7.67 0.97
CA LEU A 160 8.58 -6.98 0.34
C LEU A 160 8.33 -6.74 -1.16
N LEU A 161 7.77 -7.72 -1.86
CA LEU A 161 7.49 -7.61 -3.29
C LEU A 161 6.34 -6.64 -3.57
N VAL A 162 5.33 -6.51 -2.70
CA VAL A 162 4.33 -5.41 -2.79
C VAL A 162 5.02 -4.06 -2.63
N GLN A 163 5.97 -3.97 -1.68
CA GLN A 163 6.71 -2.73 -1.40
C GLN A 163 7.54 -2.26 -2.59
N THR A 164 8.21 -3.19 -3.28
CA THR A 164 9.10 -2.93 -4.42
C THR A 164 8.42 -3.11 -5.78
N ARG A 165 7.08 -3.18 -5.79
CA ARG A 165 6.22 -3.19 -6.99
C ARG A 165 6.41 -4.42 -7.89
N GLN A 166 6.80 -5.54 -7.32
CA GLN A 166 6.87 -6.85 -7.99
C GLN A 166 5.53 -7.57 -7.82
N PHE A 167 4.45 -6.96 -8.30
CA PHE A 167 3.08 -7.29 -7.89
C PHE A 167 2.66 -8.73 -8.21
N GLU A 168 2.96 -9.23 -9.40
CA GLU A 168 2.62 -10.62 -9.80
C GLU A 168 3.31 -11.65 -8.89
N ALA A 169 4.61 -11.47 -8.64
CA ALA A 169 5.37 -12.35 -7.77
C ALA A 169 4.92 -12.22 -6.29
N ALA A 170 4.51 -11.02 -5.87
CA ALA A 170 3.91 -10.82 -4.55
C ALA A 170 2.61 -11.62 -4.40
N GLU A 171 1.74 -11.60 -5.42
CA GLU A 171 0.48 -12.35 -5.42
C GLU A 171 0.73 -13.86 -5.29
N VAL A 172 1.69 -14.41 -6.05
CA VAL A 172 2.10 -15.82 -5.95
C VAL A 172 2.57 -16.17 -4.55
N ALA A 173 3.47 -15.36 -3.97
CA ALA A 173 3.99 -15.61 -2.62
C ALA A 173 2.88 -15.55 -1.56
N LEU A 174 2.01 -14.56 -1.63
CA LEU A 174 0.95 -14.34 -0.65
C LEU A 174 -0.18 -15.37 -0.77
N ALA A 175 -0.54 -15.83 -1.97
CA ALA A 175 -1.51 -16.90 -2.16
C ALA A 175 -1.00 -18.20 -1.52
N ARG A 176 0.24 -18.59 -1.80
CA ARG A 176 0.88 -19.77 -1.20
C ARG A 176 1.04 -19.65 0.32
N ALA A 177 1.31 -18.44 0.82
CA ALA A 177 1.35 -18.18 2.26
C ALA A 177 -0.03 -18.34 2.91
N LEU A 178 -1.10 -17.90 2.24
CA LEU A 178 -2.46 -18.02 2.75
C LEU A 178 -2.90 -19.48 2.85
N ASP A 179 -2.58 -20.29 1.84
CA ASP A 179 -2.84 -21.74 1.84
C ASP A 179 -2.09 -22.48 2.96
N GLY A 180 -0.92 -21.95 3.34
CA GLY A 180 -0.08 -22.49 4.42
C GLY A 180 -0.40 -21.96 5.82
N ALA A 181 -1.35 -21.03 5.97
CA ALA A 181 -1.64 -20.35 7.22
C ALA A 181 -1.99 -21.33 8.35
N ALA A 182 -1.41 -21.12 9.54
CA ALA A 182 -1.60 -22.02 10.67
C ALA A 182 -3.00 -21.91 11.28
N ASP A 183 -3.55 -20.69 11.28
CA ASP A 183 -4.85 -20.35 11.85
C ASP A 183 -5.42 -19.10 11.16
N ARG A 184 -6.61 -18.68 11.60
CA ARG A 184 -7.31 -17.53 11.03
C ARG A 184 -6.58 -16.21 11.28
N LEU A 185 -5.90 -16.04 12.42
CA LEU A 185 -5.16 -14.82 12.74
C LEU A 185 -3.90 -14.69 11.86
N ASP A 186 -3.24 -15.82 11.60
CA ASP A 186 -2.13 -15.92 10.65
C ASP A 186 -2.58 -15.63 9.20
N GLY A 187 -3.73 -16.18 8.81
CA GLY A 187 -4.36 -15.87 7.53
C GLY A 187 -4.67 -14.38 7.37
N ALA A 188 -5.19 -13.72 8.41
CA ALA A 188 -5.53 -12.30 8.38
C ALA A 188 -4.31 -11.39 8.16
N ALA A 189 -3.14 -11.75 8.69
CA ALA A 189 -1.89 -11.02 8.43
C ALA A 189 -1.51 -11.07 6.93
N THR A 190 -1.64 -12.25 6.32
CA THR A 190 -1.40 -12.45 4.88
C THR A 190 -2.42 -11.67 4.05
N VAL A 191 -3.70 -11.75 4.43
CA VAL A 191 -4.80 -11.05 3.75
C VAL A 191 -4.67 -9.54 3.85
N SER A 192 -4.17 -9.01 4.97
CA SER A 192 -3.86 -7.57 5.09
C SER A 192 -2.90 -7.13 3.99
N THR A 193 -1.87 -7.92 3.74
CA THR A 193 -0.88 -7.64 2.69
C THR A 193 -1.46 -7.85 1.29
N MET A 194 -2.32 -8.84 1.08
CA MET A 194 -3.08 -9.02 -0.16
C MET A 194 -4.01 -7.83 -0.45
N CYS A 195 -4.75 -7.34 0.53
CA CYS A 195 -5.57 -6.14 0.39
C CYS A 195 -4.70 -4.94 0.00
N TRP A 196 -3.51 -4.82 0.60
CA TRP A 196 -2.58 -3.77 0.21
C TRP A 196 -2.11 -3.88 -1.24
N LEU A 197 -1.78 -5.09 -1.70
CA LEU A 197 -1.45 -5.38 -3.09
C LEU A 197 -2.59 -4.94 -4.02
N MET A 198 -3.82 -5.34 -3.72
CA MET A 198 -5.01 -4.96 -4.51
C MET A 198 -5.23 -3.44 -4.55
N LEU A 199 -5.02 -2.74 -3.42
CA LEU A 199 -5.06 -1.27 -3.39
C LEU A 199 -3.99 -0.64 -4.29
N ARG A 200 -2.80 -1.26 -4.34
CA ARG A 200 -1.66 -0.79 -5.14
C ARG A 200 -1.83 -1.07 -6.64
N THR A 201 -2.59 -2.09 -7.01
CA THR A 201 -2.92 -2.45 -8.40
C THR A 201 -4.28 -1.90 -8.86
N GLY A 202 -5.01 -1.18 -7.99
CA GLY A 202 -6.28 -0.54 -8.33
C GLY A 202 -7.50 -1.46 -8.27
N ARG A 203 -7.36 -2.71 -7.78
CA ARG A 203 -8.44 -3.68 -7.54
C ARG A 203 -9.24 -3.32 -6.28
N LEU A 204 -9.80 -2.11 -6.22
CA LEU A 204 -10.37 -1.56 -4.98
C LEU A 204 -11.62 -2.30 -4.50
N ALA A 205 -12.53 -2.65 -5.41
CA ALA A 205 -13.77 -3.36 -5.05
C ALA A 205 -13.45 -4.73 -4.44
N GLU A 206 -12.52 -5.46 -5.07
CA GLU A 206 -12.06 -6.74 -4.56
C GLU A 206 -11.35 -6.60 -3.21
N ALA A 207 -10.49 -5.58 -3.05
CA ALA A 207 -9.84 -5.28 -1.78
C ALA A 207 -10.87 -5.01 -0.67
N LEU A 208 -11.94 -4.27 -0.98
CA LEU A 208 -13.01 -3.98 -0.04
C LEU A 208 -13.76 -5.26 0.35
N ASP A 209 -14.19 -6.06 -0.64
CA ASP A 209 -14.93 -7.30 -0.39
C ASP A 209 -14.12 -8.30 0.45
N TRP A 210 -12.83 -8.45 0.14
CA TRP A 210 -11.92 -9.29 0.92
C TRP A 210 -11.73 -8.77 2.34
N ALA A 211 -11.47 -7.46 2.50
CA ALA A 211 -11.26 -6.87 3.79
C ALA A 211 -12.49 -6.96 4.70
N VAL A 212 -13.70 -6.78 4.14
CA VAL A 212 -14.96 -6.92 4.90
C VAL A 212 -15.15 -8.36 5.35
N ARG A 213 -15.08 -9.34 4.43
CA ARG A 213 -15.22 -10.76 4.81
C ARG A 213 -14.25 -11.18 5.90
N TRP A 214 -12.99 -10.76 5.79
CA TRP A 214 -11.99 -11.10 6.80
C TRP A 214 -12.15 -10.30 8.10
N ALA A 215 -12.65 -9.06 8.06
CA ALA A 215 -13.00 -8.32 9.26
C ALA A 215 -14.12 -9.03 10.03
N ASP A 216 -15.15 -9.52 9.34
CA ASP A 216 -16.24 -10.28 9.95
C ASP A 216 -15.74 -11.62 10.50
N ASP A 217 -14.94 -12.36 9.72
CA ASP A 217 -14.45 -13.68 10.11
C ASP A 217 -13.44 -13.65 11.28
N VAL A 218 -12.76 -12.52 11.50
CA VAL A 218 -11.83 -12.34 12.65
C VAL A 218 -12.38 -11.41 13.72
N GLU A 219 -13.66 -11.04 13.64
CA GLU A 219 -14.30 -10.20 14.64
C GLU A 219 -14.24 -10.89 16.01
N PRO A 220 -13.57 -10.29 17.00
CA PRO A 220 -13.50 -10.90 18.32
C PRO A 220 -14.78 -10.62 19.11
N ARG A 221 -15.02 -11.45 20.11
CA ARG A 221 -15.94 -11.08 21.20
C ARG A 221 -15.30 -9.97 22.02
N VAL A 222 -15.62 -8.71 21.70
CA VAL A 222 -14.97 -7.50 22.22
C VAL A 222 -14.71 -7.53 23.74
N THR A 223 -15.66 -8.01 24.55
CA THR A 223 -15.53 -8.09 26.01
C THR A 223 -14.47 -9.07 26.53
N ARG A 224 -13.99 -9.97 25.67
CA ARG A 224 -13.02 -11.04 25.99
C ARG A 224 -11.91 -11.13 24.93
N ALA A 225 -11.79 -10.13 24.07
CA ALA A 225 -10.85 -10.13 22.97
C ALA A 225 -9.41 -10.11 23.50
N THR A 226 -8.58 -10.99 22.96
CA THR A 226 -7.14 -10.97 23.19
C THR A 226 -6.47 -9.82 22.42
N PRO A 227 -5.28 -9.36 22.84
CA PRO A 227 -4.50 -8.39 22.07
C PRO A 227 -4.23 -8.81 20.61
N ASP A 228 -4.00 -10.10 20.37
CA ASP A 228 -3.73 -10.64 19.03
C ASP A 228 -4.97 -10.56 18.13
N GLU A 229 -6.15 -10.91 18.66
CA GLU A 229 -7.41 -10.79 17.93
C GLU A 229 -7.78 -9.33 17.64
N LEU A 230 -7.61 -8.43 18.63
CA LEU A 230 -7.83 -6.99 18.43
C LEU A 230 -6.90 -6.41 17.36
N SER A 231 -5.64 -6.86 17.31
CA SER A 231 -4.69 -6.46 16.27
C SER A 231 -5.12 -6.93 14.88
N ALA A 232 -5.48 -8.21 14.74
CA ALA A 232 -5.92 -8.77 13.46
C ALA A 232 -7.20 -8.08 12.93
N TRP A 233 -8.21 -7.95 13.79
CA TRP A 233 -9.47 -7.27 13.47
C TRP A 233 -9.26 -5.80 13.14
N GLY A 234 -8.48 -5.10 13.97
CA GLY A 234 -8.10 -3.71 13.75
C GLY A 234 -7.44 -3.49 12.39
N TRP A 235 -6.51 -4.36 11.99
CA TRP A 235 -5.90 -4.29 10.66
C TRP A 235 -6.89 -4.51 9.53
N MET A 236 -7.82 -5.47 9.65
CA MET A 236 -8.86 -5.68 8.64
C MET A 236 -9.77 -4.46 8.50
N LEU A 237 -10.22 -3.86 9.61
CA LEU A 237 -11.00 -2.63 9.60
C LEU A 237 -10.23 -1.45 8.95
N LEU A 238 -8.93 -1.36 9.18
CA LEU A 238 -8.08 -0.38 8.48
C LEU A 238 -7.99 -0.64 6.97
N ARG A 239 -8.03 -1.91 6.52
CA ARG A 239 -8.11 -2.25 5.09
C ARG A 239 -9.46 -1.92 4.49
N VAL A 240 -10.56 -2.20 5.19
CA VAL A 240 -11.90 -1.77 4.77
C VAL A 240 -11.92 -0.26 4.60
N SER A 241 -11.43 0.49 5.59
CA SER A 241 -11.36 1.95 5.52
C SER A 241 -10.52 2.46 4.35
N ALA A 242 -9.32 1.89 4.15
CA ALA A 242 -8.39 2.27 3.09
C ALA A 242 -8.92 1.96 1.67
N ALA A 243 -9.69 0.88 1.51
CA ALA A 243 -10.36 0.53 0.26
C ALA A 243 -11.56 1.45 0.03
N ALA A 244 -12.45 1.59 1.02
CA ALA A 244 -13.65 2.40 0.92
C ALA A 244 -13.36 3.88 0.63
N VAL A 245 -12.34 4.48 1.26
CA VAL A 245 -11.98 5.88 1.02
C VAL A 245 -11.52 6.12 -0.42
N ARG A 246 -10.77 5.17 -1.00
CA ARG A 246 -10.30 5.21 -2.39
C ARG A 246 -11.41 4.87 -3.39
N ASP A 247 -12.36 4.00 -2.98
CA ASP A 247 -13.56 3.64 -3.75
C ASP A 247 -14.68 4.70 -3.65
N ASN A 248 -14.44 5.80 -2.93
CA ASN A 248 -15.39 6.91 -2.71
C ASN A 248 -16.67 6.49 -1.96
N ARG A 249 -16.50 5.68 -0.92
CA ARG A 249 -17.52 5.30 0.06
C ARG A 249 -17.17 5.89 1.44
N PRO A 250 -17.36 7.20 1.63
CA PRO A 250 -16.90 7.89 2.84
C PRO A 250 -17.53 7.36 4.12
N ASP A 251 -18.83 7.01 4.10
CA ASP A 251 -19.53 6.51 5.29
C ASP A 251 -18.95 5.17 5.77
N VAL A 252 -18.70 4.25 4.84
CA VAL A 252 -18.06 2.96 5.13
C VAL A 252 -16.63 3.16 5.63
N ALA A 253 -15.90 4.11 5.03
CA ALA A 253 -14.53 4.39 5.42
C ALA A 253 -14.43 4.97 6.84
N GLU A 254 -15.35 5.87 7.18
CA GLU A 254 -15.43 6.50 8.50
C GLU A 254 -15.88 5.51 9.58
N ASP A 255 -16.91 4.71 9.30
CA ASP A 255 -17.40 3.69 10.23
C ASP A 255 -16.33 2.65 10.55
N SER A 256 -15.66 2.11 9.52
CA SER A 256 -14.58 1.14 9.70
C SER A 256 -13.40 1.73 10.49
N LEU A 257 -13.05 2.99 10.24
CA LEU A 257 -11.99 3.68 10.99
C LEU A 257 -12.41 3.92 12.45
N ARG A 258 -13.68 4.19 12.72
CA ARG A 258 -14.22 4.34 14.07
C ARG A 258 -14.10 3.03 14.85
N TRP A 259 -14.46 1.89 14.26
CA TRP A 259 -14.29 0.59 14.90
C TRP A 259 -12.81 0.22 15.11
N ALA A 260 -11.94 0.55 14.14
CA ALA A 260 -10.49 0.37 14.32
C ALA A 260 -9.97 1.22 15.50
N ARG A 261 -10.47 2.45 15.69
CA ARG A 261 -10.16 3.27 16.88
C ARG A 261 -10.64 2.58 18.15
N SER A 262 -11.84 2.01 18.18
CA SER A 262 -12.34 1.28 19.35
C SER A 262 -11.45 0.10 19.72
N ALA A 263 -11.00 -0.69 18.73
CA ALA A 263 -10.05 -1.79 18.95
C ALA A 263 -8.71 -1.28 19.51
N ALA A 264 -8.19 -0.18 18.95
CA ALA A 264 -6.95 0.44 19.43
C ALA A 264 -7.07 1.01 20.85
N VAL A 265 -8.22 1.60 21.21
CA VAL A 265 -8.50 2.08 22.57
C VAL A 265 -8.57 0.91 23.55
N ALA A 266 -9.25 -0.18 23.19
CA ALA A 266 -9.30 -1.39 24.01
C ALA A 266 -7.91 -1.99 24.26
N LEU A 267 -7.02 -1.90 23.26
CA LEU A 267 -5.64 -2.35 23.37
C LEU A 267 -4.73 -1.40 24.17
N GLY A 268 -5.01 -0.09 24.14
CA GLY A 268 -4.34 0.96 24.93
C GLY A 268 -2.91 1.34 24.50
N ARG A 269 -2.23 0.50 23.72
CA ARG A 269 -0.87 0.72 23.21
C ARG A 269 -0.66 0.00 21.87
N GLU A 270 0.48 0.25 21.21
CA GLU A 270 0.88 -0.60 20.09
C GLU A 270 1.19 -2.02 20.58
N HIS A 271 0.68 -3.01 19.86
CA HIS A 271 0.90 -4.43 20.10
C HIS A 271 1.41 -5.09 18.82
N ALA A 272 2.48 -5.85 18.94
CA ALA A 272 3.08 -6.62 17.84
C ALA A 272 3.07 -8.10 18.22
N PRO A 273 2.05 -8.87 17.80
CA PRO A 273 1.97 -10.30 18.04
C PRO A 273 3.28 -10.99 17.62
N ARG A 274 3.90 -11.76 18.54
CA ARG A 274 5.17 -12.47 18.32
C ARG A 274 6.33 -11.56 17.84
N ALA A 275 6.31 -10.28 18.23
CA ALA A 275 7.26 -9.26 17.75
C ALA A 275 7.24 -9.05 16.22
N ASP A 276 6.15 -9.44 15.54
CA ASP A 276 6.00 -9.28 14.10
C ASP A 276 5.61 -7.83 13.75
N PHE A 277 6.53 -7.12 13.08
CA PHE A 277 6.32 -5.74 12.68
C PHE A 277 5.20 -5.59 11.63
N LEU A 278 4.86 -6.65 10.89
CA LEU A 278 3.75 -6.65 9.93
C LEU A 278 2.38 -6.64 10.61
N ARG A 279 2.32 -7.13 11.85
CA ARG A 279 1.08 -7.27 12.65
C ARG A 279 0.99 -6.19 13.74
N THR A 280 1.87 -5.20 13.71
CA THR A 280 1.86 -4.13 14.72
C THR A 280 0.61 -3.28 14.55
N PHE A 281 -0.21 -3.18 15.59
CA PHE A 281 -1.45 -2.41 15.58
C PHE A 281 -1.63 -1.69 16.92
N GLY A 282 -2.29 -0.53 16.89
CA GLY A 282 -2.67 0.21 18.08
C GLY A 282 -3.03 1.66 17.76
N PRO A 283 -3.08 2.52 18.80
CA PRO A 283 -3.49 3.92 18.65
C PRO A 283 -2.64 4.72 17.66
N VAL A 284 -1.33 4.47 17.61
CA VAL A 284 -0.41 5.17 16.70
C VAL A 284 -0.69 4.72 15.28
N THR A 285 -0.82 3.42 15.05
CA THR A 285 -1.13 2.86 13.74
C THR A 285 -2.44 3.44 13.18
N VAL A 286 -3.49 3.54 14.01
CA VAL A 286 -4.78 4.13 13.60
C VAL A 286 -4.65 5.62 13.28
N ALA A 287 -3.87 6.39 14.05
CA ALA A 287 -3.63 7.81 13.76
C ALA A 287 -2.92 8.01 12.41
N LEU A 288 -1.91 7.20 12.11
CA LEU A 288 -1.21 7.21 10.81
C LEU A 288 -2.20 6.95 9.66
N LYS A 289 -3.08 5.95 9.81
CA LYS A 289 -4.08 5.60 8.78
C LYS A 289 -5.19 6.64 8.64
N ALA A 290 -5.55 7.33 9.70
CA ALA A 290 -6.47 8.47 9.61
C ALA A 290 -5.87 9.62 8.78
N ALA A 291 -4.59 9.90 8.94
CA ALA A 291 -3.88 10.89 8.12
C ALA A 291 -3.75 10.43 6.66
N GLU A 292 -3.45 9.15 6.41
CA GLU A 292 -3.44 8.55 5.06
C GLU A 292 -4.80 8.74 4.36
N ASN A 293 -5.91 8.45 5.06
CA ASN A 293 -7.25 8.66 4.51
C ASN A 293 -7.50 10.13 4.15
N ALA A 294 -7.08 11.08 4.99
CA ALA A 294 -7.17 12.51 4.70
C ALA A 294 -6.34 12.93 3.46
N SER A 295 -5.16 12.32 3.28
CA SER A 295 -4.30 12.51 2.11
C SER A 295 -4.97 12.01 0.83
N VAL A 296 -5.57 10.81 0.86
CA VAL A 296 -6.32 10.22 -0.28
C VAL A 296 -7.45 11.14 -0.74
N VAL A 297 -8.18 11.75 0.20
CA VAL A 297 -9.28 12.66 -0.12
C VAL A 297 -8.85 14.11 -0.32
N GLN A 298 -7.54 14.36 -0.44
CA GLN A 298 -6.94 15.66 -0.73
C GLN A 298 -7.30 16.75 0.30
N ARG A 299 -7.23 16.41 1.59
CA ARG A 299 -7.42 17.34 2.71
C ARG A 299 -6.09 17.62 3.42
N PRO A 300 -5.19 18.41 2.81
CA PRO A 300 -3.84 18.63 3.34
C PRO A 300 -3.83 19.31 4.72
N ASP A 301 -4.78 20.21 4.97
CA ASP A 301 -5.06 20.83 6.27
C ASP A 301 -5.28 19.78 7.38
N ARG A 302 -6.11 18.77 7.05
CA ARG A 302 -6.45 17.70 7.97
C ARG A 302 -5.30 16.74 8.18
N VAL A 303 -4.52 16.43 7.14
CA VAL A 303 -3.28 15.62 7.26
C VAL A 303 -2.34 16.25 8.28
N LEU A 304 -2.05 17.55 8.15
CA LEU A 304 -1.12 18.24 9.06
C LEU A 304 -1.65 18.33 10.50
N THR A 305 -2.97 18.47 10.68
CA THR A 305 -3.58 18.45 12.01
C THR A 305 -3.45 17.08 12.67
N LEU A 306 -3.71 16.00 11.92
CA LEU A 306 -3.61 14.63 12.42
C LEU A 306 -2.16 14.23 12.69
N ALA A 307 -1.21 14.68 11.86
CA ALA A 307 0.22 14.41 12.03
C ALA A 307 0.76 14.90 13.37
N LYS A 308 0.25 16.04 13.90
CA LYS A 308 0.64 16.56 15.22
C LYS A 308 0.26 15.63 16.39
N GLN A 309 -0.68 14.72 16.17
CA GLN A 309 -1.14 13.76 17.18
C GLN A 309 -0.32 12.47 17.17
N VAL A 310 0.55 12.26 16.17
CA VAL A 310 1.38 11.07 16.05
C VAL A 310 2.66 11.27 16.88
N PRO A 311 2.91 10.44 17.92
CA PRO A 311 4.11 10.58 18.73
C PRO A 311 5.35 10.15 17.93
N ALA A 312 6.17 11.12 17.51
CA ALA A 312 7.33 10.88 16.65
C ALA A 312 8.35 9.87 17.21
N SER A 313 8.49 9.78 18.54
CA SER A 313 9.41 8.87 19.24
C SER A 313 8.91 7.43 19.34
N SER A 314 7.65 7.16 19.02
CA SER A 314 7.03 5.83 19.18
C SER A 314 7.30 4.88 18.00
N LEU A 315 7.88 5.38 16.90
CA LEU A 315 8.07 4.62 15.66
C LEU A 315 9.54 4.58 15.27
N ARG A 316 10.03 3.38 14.90
CA ARG A 316 11.36 3.21 14.32
C ARG A 316 11.51 4.07 13.06
N PRO A 317 12.69 4.67 12.80
CA PRO A 317 12.93 5.47 11.59
C PRO A 317 12.61 4.74 10.28
N THR A 318 12.92 3.44 10.19
CA THR A 318 12.66 2.55 9.04
C THR A 318 11.25 1.96 9.02
N SER A 319 10.36 2.37 9.93
CA SER A 319 8.99 1.88 9.95
C SER A 319 8.28 2.25 8.65
N ASN A 320 7.82 1.24 7.93
CA ASN A 320 7.08 1.44 6.67
C ASN A 320 5.83 2.33 6.84
N ASN A 321 5.10 2.15 7.94
CA ASN A 321 3.93 2.98 8.26
C ASN A 321 4.35 4.44 8.56
N ARG A 322 5.47 4.65 9.25
CA ARG A 322 6.03 5.99 9.50
C ARG A 322 6.44 6.66 8.19
N ASN A 323 7.23 5.98 7.36
CA ASN A 323 7.73 6.54 6.10
C ASN A 323 6.59 6.90 5.14
N ARG A 324 5.55 6.08 5.03
CA ARG A 324 4.35 6.43 4.25
C ARG A 324 3.61 7.64 4.80
N HIS A 325 3.43 7.70 6.12
CA HIS A 325 2.82 8.87 6.75
C HIS A 325 3.62 10.14 6.48
N LEU A 326 4.95 10.08 6.52
CA LEU A 326 5.79 11.22 6.17
C LEU A 326 5.65 11.62 4.69
N LEU A 327 5.43 10.68 3.77
CA LEU A 327 5.07 11.04 2.40
C LEU A 327 3.70 11.73 2.31
N ASP A 328 2.71 11.32 3.11
CA ASP A 328 1.42 12.02 3.20
C ASP A 328 1.58 13.45 3.72
N VAL A 329 2.42 13.63 4.76
CA VAL A 329 2.77 14.95 5.31
C VAL A 329 3.51 15.82 4.28
N ALA A 330 4.52 15.27 3.61
CA ALA A 330 5.25 15.97 2.56
C ALA A 330 4.33 16.38 1.40
N ASN A 331 3.42 15.48 0.99
CA ASN A 331 2.41 15.80 -0.02
C ASN A 331 1.46 16.89 0.46
N ALA A 332 1.09 16.91 1.74
CA ALA A 332 0.24 17.96 2.30
C ALA A 332 0.92 19.34 2.25
N HIS A 333 2.18 19.44 2.70
CA HIS A 333 2.98 20.66 2.58
C HIS A 333 3.11 21.11 1.12
N ALA A 334 3.48 20.19 0.21
CA ALA A 334 3.61 20.49 -1.21
C ALA A 334 2.28 20.96 -1.84
N SER A 335 1.15 20.41 -1.40
CA SER A 335 -0.18 20.82 -1.87
C SER A 335 -0.54 22.24 -1.42
N LEU A 336 -0.10 22.63 -0.21
CA LEU A 336 -0.22 23.98 0.33
C LEU A 336 0.88 24.94 -0.17
N ARG A 337 1.73 24.49 -1.11
CA ARG A 337 2.87 25.23 -1.69
C ARG A 337 3.98 25.56 -0.68
N ASP A 338 3.96 24.93 0.48
CA ASP A 338 5.05 24.96 1.45
C ASP A 338 6.11 23.93 1.05
N TYR A 339 6.85 24.25 -0.01
CA TYR A 339 7.84 23.32 -0.55
C TYR A 339 9.07 23.16 0.34
N GLY A 340 9.36 24.11 1.22
CA GLY A 340 10.48 24.03 2.16
C GLY A 340 10.28 22.86 3.12
N SER A 341 9.18 22.87 3.87
CA SER A 341 8.86 21.78 4.79
C SER A 341 8.60 20.45 4.07
N ALA A 342 8.07 20.46 2.84
CA ALA A 342 7.95 19.24 2.05
C ALA A 342 9.31 18.58 1.76
N VAL A 343 10.32 19.38 1.39
CA VAL A 343 11.70 18.90 1.15
C VAL A 343 12.34 18.41 2.44
N GLU A 344 12.21 19.13 3.55
CA GLU A 344 12.74 18.71 4.86
C GLU A 344 12.20 17.34 5.29
N VAL A 345 10.90 17.11 5.11
CA VAL A 345 10.28 15.83 5.44
C VAL A 345 10.79 14.71 4.52
N LEU A 346 10.92 14.97 3.22
CA LEU A 346 11.45 13.98 2.27
C LEU A 346 12.92 13.63 2.54
N GLU A 347 13.74 14.61 2.92
CA GLU A 347 15.13 14.40 3.33
C GLU A 347 15.21 13.56 4.61
N SER A 348 14.34 13.81 5.60
CA SER A 348 14.27 12.97 6.80
C SER A 348 13.97 11.50 6.47
N VAL A 349 13.08 11.25 5.49
CA VAL A 349 12.80 9.88 5.02
C VAL A 349 14.00 9.31 4.28
N ARG A 350 14.65 10.07 3.39
CA ARG A 350 15.83 9.62 2.64
C ARG A 350 16.96 9.23 3.59
N ALA A 351 17.25 10.05 4.58
CA ALA A 351 18.32 9.81 5.55
C ALA A 351 18.05 8.56 6.40
N GLY A 352 16.80 8.34 6.81
CA GLY A 352 16.42 7.17 7.62
C GLY A 352 16.22 5.89 6.81
N SER A 353 15.91 5.98 5.53
CA SER A 353 15.55 4.81 4.68
C SER A 353 15.95 5.03 3.21
N PRO A 354 17.27 5.06 2.92
CA PRO A 354 17.78 5.44 1.60
C PRO A 354 17.44 4.43 0.49
N GLN A 355 17.31 3.14 0.80
CA GLN A 355 16.88 2.12 -0.16
C GLN A 355 15.35 2.09 -0.32
N TRP A 356 14.59 2.66 0.62
CA TRP A 356 13.13 2.68 0.63
C TRP A 356 12.55 3.74 -0.31
N LEU A 357 13.04 4.98 -0.20
CA LEU A 357 12.49 6.13 -0.91
C LEU A 357 12.49 5.98 -2.45
N PRO A 358 13.57 5.47 -3.09
CA PRO A 358 13.61 5.28 -4.55
C PRO A 358 12.53 4.33 -5.09
N GLN A 359 12.07 3.39 -4.26
CA GLN A 359 11.03 2.42 -4.61
C GLN A 359 9.63 3.05 -4.65
N GLN A 360 9.45 4.26 -4.10
CA GLN A 360 8.14 4.87 -3.91
C GLN A 360 7.76 5.80 -5.06
N ARG A 361 6.79 5.37 -5.88
CA ARG A 361 6.17 6.24 -6.90
C ARG A 361 5.61 7.53 -6.30
N PHE A 362 5.00 7.46 -5.12
CA PHE A 362 4.40 8.64 -4.49
C PHE A 362 5.45 9.69 -4.12
N ALA A 363 6.64 9.27 -3.67
CA ALA A 363 7.75 10.20 -3.44
C ALA A 363 8.18 10.88 -4.75
N ARG A 364 8.32 10.11 -5.83
CA ARG A 364 8.61 10.63 -7.17
C ARG A 364 7.59 11.68 -7.63
N ASP A 365 6.30 11.42 -7.41
CA ASP A 365 5.22 12.35 -7.79
C ASP A 365 5.29 13.67 -6.98
N ILE A 366 5.60 13.59 -5.68
CA ILE A 366 5.76 14.77 -4.82
C ILE A 366 6.99 15.59 -5.27
N VAL A 367 8.15 14.95 -5.44
CA VAL A 367 9.38 15.63 -5.86
C VAL A 367 9.20 16.24 -7.26
N GLY A 368 8.56 15.52 -8.20
CA GLY A 368 8.28 16.03 -9.54
C GLY A 368 7.41 17.30 -9.52
N ARG A 369 6.42 17.36 -8.63
CA ARG A 369 5.59 18.56 -8.43
C ARG A 369 6.39 19.73 -7.87
N ILE A 370 7.31 19.48 -6.93
CA ILE A 370 8.15 20.51 -6.31
C ILE A 370 9.13 21.09 -7.35
N VAL A 371 9.83 20.20 -8.08
CA VAL A 371 10.88 20.54 -9.04
C VAL A 371 10.31 21.19 -10.29
N GLY A 372 9.24 20.64 -10.87
CA GLY A 372 8.66 21.11 -12.14
C GLY A 372 8.09 22.53 -12.10
N ARG A 373 8.00 23.16 -10.91
CA ARG A 373 7.54 24.55 -10.74
C ARG A 373 8.66 25.54 -10.47
N ARG A 374 9.93 25.11 -10.45
CA ARG A 374 11.08 25.95 -10.10
C ARG A 374 12.03 26.13 -11.26
N ARG A 375 12.52 27.36 -11.43
CA ARG A 375 13.55 27.72 -12.42
C ARG A 375 14.96 27.30 -11.98
N THR A 376 15.22 27.25 -10.67
CA THR A 376 16.51 26.89 -10.09
C THR A 376 16.26 25.96 -8.91
N LEU A 377 16.98 24.84 -8.86
CA LEU A 377 16.85 23.81 -7.83
C LEU A 377 17.95 23.95 -6.78
N THR A 378 17.60 23.78 -5.51
CA THR A 378 18.58 23.71 -4.43
C THR A 378 19.38 22.40 -4.54
N PRO A 379 20.55 22.26 -3.88
CA PRO A 379 21.28 21.00 -3.81
C PRO A 379 20.42 19.83 -3.33
N GLU A 380 19.62 20.03 -2.28
CA GLU A 380 18.74 19.01 -1.69
C GLU A 380 17.67 18.56 -2.69
N MET A 381 17.08 19.50 -3.44
CA MET A 381 16.10 19.16 -4.48
C MET A 381 16.72 18.32 -5.61
N ARG A 382 17.98 18.58 -5.97
CA ARG A 382 18.71 17.79 -6.98
C ARG A 382 19.03 16.40 -6.47
N GLU A 383 19.45 16.28 -5.21
CA GLU A 383 19.68 14.99 -4.55
C GLU A 383 18.41 14.15 -4.47
N LEU A 384 17.29 14.73 -4.02
CA LEU A 384 16.00 14.05 -3.98
C LEU A 384 15.56 13.60 -5.38
N ALA A 385 15.65 14.49 -6.38
CA ALA A 385 15.29 14.15 -7.75
C ALA A 385 16.12 13.00 -8.31
N THR A 386 17.41 12.98 -8.02
CA THR A 386 18.31 11.85 -8.37
C THR A 386 17.87 10.58 -7.64
N ALA A 387 17.62 10.66 -6.34
CA ALA A 387 17.23 9.52 -5.51
C ALA A 387 15.92 8.87 -5.97
N VAL A 388 14.96 9.64 -6.46
CA VAL A 388 13.69 9.12 -7.01
C VAL A 388 13.72 8.90 -8.54
N ALA A 389 14.91 8.97 -9.14
CA ALA A 389 15.18 8.78 -10.56
C ALA A 389 14.32 9.67 -11.49
N LEU A 390 14.07 10.92 -11.08
CA LEU A 390 13.37 11.88 -11.94
C LEU A 390 14.28 12.28 -13.12
N PRO A 391 13.75 12.33 -14.35
CA PRO A 391 14.44 12.99 -15.44
C PRO A 391 14.50 14.49 -15.09
N LEU A 392 15.70 15.01 -14.86
CA LEU A 392 15.97 16.42 -14.60
C LEU A 392 16.23 17.17 -15.89
#